data_AF-A0A2M7QJF6-F1
#
_entry.id   AF-A0A2M7QJF6-F1
#
_cell.length_a   1.000
_cell.length_b   1.000
_cell.length_c   1.000
_cell.angle_alpha   90.00
_cell.angle_beta   90.00
_cell.angle_gamma   90.00
#
_symmetry.space_group_name_H-M   'P 1'
#
loop_
_entity.id
_entity.type
_entity.pdbx_description
1 polymer ?
#
loop_
_entity_poly.entity_id
_entity_poly.type
_entity_poly.pdbx_seq_one_letter_code
_entity_poly.pdbx_strand_id
1 'polypeptide(L)'
;MKTSPFKALSHPPFRNIWFAMFMSRIGTEMQNVGINWHVYMLTKSPLALGLIGLFRIAPIIFFSLIGGVVADHVNRKKLLLITQCLSIFFAGILTIITFKKIDNLTLL
;
A
#
# COMPACT_ATOMS: atom_id res chain seq x y z
N MET A 1 -8.54 -7.57 -37.18
CA MET A 1 -8.27 -8.54 -36.09
C MET A 1 -9.10 -8.14 -34.87
N LYS A 2 -10.21 -8.83 -34.54
CA LYS A 2 -11.02 -8.51 -33.33
C LYS A 2 -10.23 -8.94 -32.08
N THR A 3 -9.51 -8.03 -31.46
CA THR A 3 -8.89 -8.26 -30.15
C THR A 3 -9.96 -8.06 -29.08
N SER A 4 -10.54 -9.15 -28.57
CA SER A 4 -11.45 -9.03 -27.42
C SER A 4 -10.65 -8.51 -26.22
N PRO A 5 -11.16 -7.52 -25.47
CA PRO A 5 -10.42 -6.91 -24.36
C PRO A 5 -10.10 -7.90 -23.22
N PHE A 6 -10.81 -9.03 -23.16
CA PHE A 6 -10.64 -10.06 -22.13
C PHE A 6 -9.63 -11.16 -22.49
N LYS A 7 -9.00 -11.10 -23.67
CA LYS A 7 -8.03 -12.12 -24.10
C LYS A 7 -6.79 -12.19 -23.20
N ALA A 8 -6.44 -11.08 -22.53
CA ALA A 8 -5.34 -11.04 -21.57
C ALA A 8 -5.61 -11.93 -20.34
N LEU A 9 -6.87 -12.02 -19.87
CA LEU A 9 -7.26 -12.85 -18.72
C LEU A 9 -7.33 -14.35 -19.03
N SER A 10 -7.27 -14.74 -20.30
CA SER A 10 -7.21 -16.16 -20.70
C SER A 10 -5.86 -16.81 -20.39
N HIS A 11 -4.81 -16.05 -20.11
CA HIS A 11 -3.51 -16.59 -19.71
C HIS A 11 -3.47 -16.89 -18.19
N PRO A 12 -3.33 -18.16 -17.78
CA PRO A 12 -3.33 -18.55 -16.36
C PRO A 12 -2.34 -17.78 -15.46
N PRO A 13 -1.07 -17.55 -15.84
CA PRO A 13 -0.14 -16.81 -14.99
C PRO A 13 -0.49 -15.32 -14.88
N PHE A 14 -1.03 -14.71 -15.95
CA PHE A 14 -1.49 -13.33 -15.93
C PHE A 14 -2.72 -13.17 -15.02
N ARG A 15 -3.67 -14.10 -15.12
CA ARG A 15 -4.88 -14.11 -14.29
C ARG A 15 -4.57 -14.17 -12.80
N ASN A 16 -3.64 -15.03 -12.38
CA ASN A 16 -3.26 -15.15 -10.97
C ASN A 16 -2.61 -13.87 -10.43
N ILE A 17 -1.72 -13.25 -11.21
CA ILE A 17 -1.10 -11.96 -10.83
C ILE A 17 -2.18 -10.87 -10.76
N TRP A 18 -3.09 -10.84 -11.72
CA TRP A 18 -4.16 -9.85 -11.78
C TRP A 18 -5.07 -9.91 -10.55
N PHE A 19 -5.52 -11.11 -10.15
CA PHE A 19 -6.30 -11.29 -8.92
C PHE A 19 -5.50 -10.95 -7.66
N ALA A 20 -4.23 -11.33 -7.59
CA ALA A 20 -3.37 -11.00 -6.45
C ALA A 20 -3.18 -9.48 -6.30
N MET A 21 -2.97 -8.77 -7.43
CA MET A 21 -2.87 -7.30 -7.45
C MET A 21 -4.20 -6.64 -7.08
N PHE A 22 -5.31 -7.18 -7.56
CA PHE A 22 -6.65 -6.67 -7.25
C PHE A 22 -6.94 -6.77 -5.74
N MET A 23 -6.72 -7.95 -5.14
CA MET A 23 -6.90 -8.16 -3.70
C MET A 23 -5.95 -7.31 -2.87
N SER A 24 -4.67 -7.21 -3.28
CA SER A 24 -3.69 -6.36 -2.58
C SER A 24 -4.10 -4.89 -2.60
N ARG A 25 -4.57 -4.38 -3.75
CA ARG A 25 -5.05 -3.00 -3.87
C ARG A 25 -6.23 -2.73 -2.96
N ILE A 26 -7.21 -3.64 -2.90
CA ILE A 26 -8.36 -3.48 -1.99
C ILE A 26 -7.88 -3.41 -0.54
N GLY A 27 -6.97 -4.29 -0.13
CA GLY A 27 -6.40 -4.27 1.23
C GLY A 27 -5.70 -2.96 1.55
N THR A 28 -4.88 -2.45 0.63
CA THR A 28 -4.19 -1.15 0.78
C THR A 28 -5.17 0.01 0.88
N GLU A 29 -6.21 0.06 0.06
CA GLU A 29 -7.20 1.13 0.13
C GLU A 29 -8.04 1.05 1.41
N MET A 30 -8.39 -0.15 1.85
CA MET A 30 -9.10 -0.33 3.12
C MET A 30 -8.26 0.14 4.31
N GLN A 31 -6.95 -0.16 4.30
CA GLN A 31 -6.00 0.33 5.30
C GLN A 31 -5.86 1.87 5.24
N ASN A 32 -5.77 2.45 4.05
CA ASN A 32 -5.75 3.90 3.88
C ASN A 32 -6.99 4.57 4.49
N VAL A 33 -8.18 4.05 4.20
CA VAL A 33 -9.44 4.58 4.76
C VAL A 33 -9.45 4.43 6.28
N GLY A 34 -9.03 3.29 6.82
CA GLY A 34 -8.95 3.05 8.26
C GLY A 34 -8.02 4.04 8.98
N ILE A 35 -6.83 4.31 8.44
CA ILE A 35 -5.88 5.29 9.01
C ILE A 35 -6.48 6.70 8.99
N ASN A 36 -7.07 7.12 7.88
CA ASN A 36 -7.70 8.44 7.77
C ASN A 36 -8.86 8.58 8.76
N TRP A 37 -9.69 7.55 8.91
CA TRP A 37 -10.81 7.55 9.85
C TRP A 37 -10.34 7.59 11.31
N HIS A 38 -9.31 6.80 11.66
CA HIS A 38 -8.77 6.76 13.01
C HIS A 38 -8.20 8.11 13.45
N VAL A 39 -7.47 8.79 12.57
CA VAL A 39 -6.94 10.13 12.86
C VAL A 39 -8.06 11.17 12.91
N TYR A 40 -9.06 11.09 12.05
CA TYR A 40 -10.22 11.97 12.13
C TYR A 40 -10.93 11.87 13.49
N MET A 41 -11.10 10.65 14.02
CA MET A 41 -11.67 10.43 15.35
C MET A 41 -10.82 11.05 16.47
N LEU A 42 -9.50 10.96 16.38
CA LEU A 42 -8.58 11.48 17.40
C LEU A 42 -8.48 13.01 17.39
N THR A 43 -8.46 13.64 16.22
CA THR A 43 -8.13 15.07 16.12
C THR A 43 -9.33 15.97 15.89
N LYS A 44 -10.46 15.47 15.33
CA LYS A 44 -11.65 16.26 14.91
C LYS A 44 -11.34 17.53 14.08
N SER A 45 -10.11 17.68 13.58
CA SER A 45 -9.61 18.88 12.93
C SER A 45 -9.15 18.56 11.49
N PRO A 46 -9.68 19.26 10.47
CA PRO A 46 -9.32 19.05 9.06
C PRO A 46 -7.82 19.26 8.75
N LEU A 47 -7.12 20.08 9.55
CA LEU A 47 -5.70 20.39 9.35
C LEU A 47 -4.80 19.16 9.56
N ALA A 48 -5.11 18.31 10.54
CA ALA A 48 -4.32 17.12 10.84
C ALA A 48 -4.42 16.05 9.74
N LEU A 49 -5.59 15.94 9.10
CA LEU A 49 -5.77 15.10 7.91
C LEU A 49 -4.92 15.59 6.73
N GLY A 50 -4.82 16.91 6.55
CA GLY A 50 -3.95 17.52 5.53
C GLY A 50 -2.47 17.19 5.74
N LEU A 51 -1.99 17.23 6.99
CA LEU A 51 -0.60 16.87 7.33
C LEU A 51 -0.29 15.40 7.03
N ILE A 52 -1.22 14.47 7.24
CA ILE A 52 -1.01 13.04 6.90
C ILE A 52 -0.81 12.87 5.40
N GLY A 53 -1.61 13.57 4.59
CA GLY A 53 -1.43 13.59 3.14
C GLY A 53 -0.05 14.09 2.73
N LEU A 54 0.43 15.16 3.37
CA LEU A 54 1.77 15.72 3.13
C LEU A 54 2.88 14.74 3.51
N PHE A 55 2.81 14.11 4.69
CA PHE A 55 3.79 13.10 5.11
C PHE A 55 3.75 11.83 4.27
N ARG A 56 2.63 11.52 3.60
CA ARG A 56 2.56 10.40 2.65
C ARG A 56 3.24 10.73 1.32
N ILE A 57 3.05 11.96 0.82
CA ILE A 57 3.57 12.39 -0.48
C ILE A 57 5.06 12.72 -0.40
N ALA A 58 5.53 13.29 0.70
CA ALA A 58 6.93 13.66 0.89
C ALA A 58 7.92 12.51 0.58
N PRO A 59 7.85 11.34 1.22
CA PRO A 59 8.76 10.24 0.93
C PRO A 59 8.58 9.72 -0.49
N ILE A 60 7.37 9.74 -1.06
CA ILE A 60 7.16 9.34 -2.45
C ILE A 60 7.96 10.24 -3.38
N ILE A 61 7.95 11.55 -3.19
CA ILE A 61 8.71 12.47 -4.03
C ILE A 61 10.21 12.19 -3.91
N PHE A 62 10.75 12.09 -2.69
CA PHE A 62 12.18 11.84 -2.45
C PHE A 62 12.65 10.48 -2.97
N PHE A 63 11.84 9.43 -2.78
CA PHE A 63 12.21 8.06 -3.14
C PHE A 63 11.74 7.64 -4.53
N SER A 64 10.87 8.40 -5.22
CA SER A 64 10.40 8.04 -6.59
C SER A 64 11.54 8.01 -7.60
N LEU A 65 12.45 8.97 -7.53
CA LEU A 65 13.60 9.07 -8.44
C LEU A 65 14.58 7.91 -8.21
N ILE A 66 14.88 7.63 -6.94
CA ILE A 66 15.78 6.53 -6.55
C ILE A 66 15.16 5.17 -6.88
N GLY A 67 13.87 5.01 -6.58
CA GLY A 67 13.10 3.81 -6.88
C GLY A 67 13.02 3.51 -8.38
N GLY A 68 12.93 4.53 -9.23
CA GLY A 68 12.96 4.39 -10.69
C GLY A 68 14.30 3.87 -11.20
N VAL A 69 15.41 4.44 -10.71
CA VAL A 69 16.77 4.00 -11.11
C VAL A 69 17.06 2.56 -10.67
N VAL A 70 16.60 2.18 -9.48
CA VAL A 70 16.70 0.80 -8.97
C VAL A 70 15.78 -0.14 -9.75
N ALA A 71 14.61 0.33 -10.20
CA ALA A 71 13.67 -0.45 -11.00
C ALA A 71 14.18 -0.82 -12.39
N ASP A 72 15.00 0.03 -12.98
CA ASP A 72 15.59 -0.23 -14.31
C ASP A 72 16.81 -1.14 -14.25
N HIS A 73 17.53 -1.20 -13.13
CA HIS A 73 18.71 -2.06 -12.97
C HIS A 73 18.41 -3.48 -12.46
N VAL A 74 17.26 -3.70 -11.82
CA VAL A 74 16.95 -4.97 -11.15
C VAL A 74 15.84 -5.73 -11.89
N ASN A 75 16.02 -7.04 -12.07
CA ASN A 75 15.02 -7.94 -12.66
C ASN A 75 13.61 -7.70 -12.08
N ARG A 76 12.67 -7.22 -12.91
CA ARG A 76 11.31 -6.79 -12.53
C ARG A 76 10.55 -7.79 -11.65
N LYS A 77 10.71 -9.10 -11.89
CA LYS A 77 10.11 -10.17 -11.06
C LYS A 77 10.64 -10.20 -9.63
N LYS A 78 11.96 -10.04 -9.46
CA LYS A 78 12.62 -10.06 -8.15
C LYS A 78 12.24 -8.81 -7.35
N LEU A 79 12.18 -7.67 -8.03
CA LEU A 79 11.75 -6.41 -7.46
C LEU A 79 10.30 -6.46 -6.96
N LEU A 80 9.38 -6.96 -7.79
CA LEU A 80 7.98 -7.14 -7.41
C LEU A 80 7.83 -8.06 -6.18
N LEU A 81 8.55 -9.18 -6.13
CA LEU A 81 8.55 -10.07 -4.98
C LEU A 81 9.09 -9.40 -3.72
N ILE A 82 10.19 -8.65 -3.82
CA ILE A 82 10.77 -7.92 -2.67
C ILE A 82 9.79 -6.87 -2.15
N THR A 83 9.19 -6.06 -3.03
CA THR A 83 8.20 -5.05 -2.61
C THR A 83 6.95 -5.67 -1.99
N GLN A 84 6.51 -6.83 -2.51
CA GLN A 84 5.36 -7.55 -1.95
C GLN A 84 5.68 -8.12 -0.57
N CYS A 85 6.87 -8.72 -0.39
CA CYS A 85 7.34 -9.19 0.91
C CYS A 85 7.50 -8.04 1.91
N LEU A 86 8.04 -6.89 1.49
CA LEU A 86 8.12 -5.70 2.32
C LEU A 86 6.73 -5.20 2.73
N SER A 87 5.78 -5.19 1.80
CA SER A 87 4.40 -4.76 2.09
C SER A 87 3.72 -5.69 3.10
N ILE A 88 3.89 -7.00 2.95
CA ILE A 88 3.42 -8.00 3.93
C ILE A 88 4.12 -7.82 5.28
N PHE A 89 5.41 -7.51 5.28
CA PHE A 89 6.17 -7.27 6.50
C PHE A 89 5.67 -6.03 7.25
N PHE A 90 5.48 -4.90 6.57
CA PHE A 90 4.91 -3.69 7.18
C PHE A 90 3.47 -3.90 7.63
N ALA A 91 2.64 -4.58 6.84
CA ALA A 91 1.27 -4.91 7.22
C ALA A 91 1.23 -5.86 8.44
N GLY A 92 2.14 -6.82 8.51
CA GLY A 92 2.32 -7.72 9.64
C GLY A 92 2.78 -6.98 10.89
N ILE A 93 3.74 -6.07 10.78
CA ILE A 93 4.17 -5.19 11.87
C ILE A 93 3.01 -4.33 12.37
N LEU A 94 2.26 -3.70 11.46
CA LEU A 94 1.10 -2.90 11.83
C LEU A 94 0.06 -3.75 12.55
N THR A 95 -0.21 -4.95 12.04
CA THR A 95 -1.13 -5.91 12.68
C THR A 95 -0.67 -6.29 14.08
N ILE A 96 0.63 -6.55 14.26
CA ILE A 96 1.23 -6.85 15.57
C ILE A 96 1.14 -5.64 16.49
N ILE A 97 1.36 -4.42 16.01
CA ILE A 97 1.25 -3.18 16.80
C ILE A 97 -0.21 -2.94 17.23
N THR A 98 -1.17 -3.18 16.34
CA THR A 98 -2.60 -3.11 16.64
C THR A 98 -3.02 -4.20 17.63
N PHE A 99 -2.59 -5.46 17.43
CA PHE A 99 -2.88 -6.56 18.36
C PHE A 99 -2.19 -6.38 19.72
N LYS A 100 -1.00 -5.75 19.73
CA LYS A 100 -0.28 -5.43 20.97
C LYS A 100 -0.98 -4.38 21.80
N LYS A 101 -2.09 -3.80 21.34
CA LYS A 101 -2.97 -3.02 22.20
C LYS A 101 -2.14 -1.97 22.95
N ILE A 102 -1.41 -1.13 22.21
CA ILE A 102 -1.10 0.22 22.70
C ILE A 102 -2.42 1.00 22.64
N ASP A 103 -3.37 0.52 23.44
CA ASP A 103 -4.58 1.22 23.86
C ASP A 103 -4.20 2.14 25.02
N ASN A 104 -3.05 2.81 24.94
CA ASN A 104 -2.80 4.00 25.74
C ASN A 104 -3.47 5.19 25.06
N LEU A 105 -4.79 5.04 24.93
CA LEU A 105 -5.80 6.11 24.89
C LEU A 105 -6.09 6.58 26.33
N THR A 106 -5.05 6.68 27.16
CA THR A 106 -5.07 7.14 28.57
C THR A 106 -4.00 8.21 28.86
N LEU A 107 -3.43 8.86 27.84
CA LEU A 107 -2.55 10.02 27.99
C LEU A 107 -2.89 11.19 27.04
N LEU A 108 -4.17 11.32 26.67
CA LEU A 108 -4.83 12.57 26.28
C LEU A 108 -6.25 12.54 26.84
#